data_AF-W1YI05-F1
#
_entry.id   AF-W1YI05-F1
#
_cell.length_a   1.000
_cell.length_b   1.000
_cell.length_c   1.000
_cell.angle_alpha   90.00
_cell.angle_beta   90.00
_cell.angle_gamma   90.00
#
_symmetry.space_group_name_H-M   'P 1'
#
loop_
_entity.id
_entity.type
_entity.pdbx_description
1 polymer ?
#
loop_
_entity_poly.entity_id
_entity_poly.type
_entity_poly.pdbx_seq_one_letter_code
_entity_poly.pdbx_strand_id
1 'polypeptide(L)' 'STPLVSLDFIVENSRGEFLLGKRTNRPAQGYWFVPGGRVQKDETLEAAFERLTMAELGLRLPITAGQFYGV' A
#
# COMPACT_ATOMS: atom_id res chain seq x y z
N SER A 1 0.14 -21.86 -9.75
CA SER A 1 -0.31 -20.72 -8.93
C SER A 1 -0.33 -19.49 -9.81
N THR A 2 -1.34 -18.64 -9.69
CA THR A 2 -1.36 -17.35 -10.41
C THR A 2 -0.67 -16.31 -9.54
N PRO A 3 0.35 -15.58 -10.03
CA PRO A 3 0.96 -14.50 -9.26
C PRO A 3 -0.07 -13.42 -8.95
N LEU A 4 -0.05 -12.89 -7.74
CA LEU A 4 -0.88 -11.75 -7.32
C LEU A 4 0.00 -10.50 -7.32
N VAL A 5 -0.46 -9.45 -8.00
CA VAL A 5 0.19 -8.15 -8.02
C VAL A 5 -0.34 -7.31 -6.86
N SER A 6 0.56 -6.69 -6.10
CA SER A 6 0.22 -5.76 -5.02
C SER A 6 1.01 -4.46 -5.14
N LEU A 7 0.46 -3.41 -4.54
CA LEU A 7 1.14 -2.14 -4.30
C LEU A 7 1.34 -1.99 -2.80
N ASP A 8 2.56 -1.64 -2.41
CA ASP A 8 2.97 -1.38 -1.04
C ASP A 8 3.48 0.06 -0.95
N PHE A 9 3.09 0.79 0.10
CA PHE A 9 3.34 2.22 0.22
C PHE A 9 4.32 2.52 1.35
N ILE A 10 5.49 3.05 0.98
CA ILE A 10 6.42 3.64 1.94
C ILE A 10 5.97 5.08 2.18
N VAL A 11 5.39 5.35 3.35
CA VAL A 11 4.91 6.69 3.73
C VAL A 11 5.83 7.26 4.79
N GLU A 12 6.50 8.37 4.46
CA GLU A 12 7.42 9.10 5.33
C GLU A 12 6.76 10.40 5.80
N ASN A 13 6.93 10.76 7.08
CA ASN A 13 6.50 12.05 7.60
C ASN A 13 7.62 13.11 7.56
N SER A 14 7.32 14.35 7.91
CA SER A 14 8.29 15.46 7.90
C SER A 14 9.47 15.31 8.89
N ARG A 15 9.44 14.30 9.76
CA ARG A 15 10.53 13.98 10.70
C ARG A 15 11.42 12.82 10.23
N GLY A 16 11.15 12.26 9.04
CA GLY A 16 11.87 11.10 8.53
C GLY A 16 11.45 9.76 9.14
N GLU A 17 10.25 9.70 9.73
CA GLU A 17 9.70 8.46 10.29
C GLU A 17 8.72 7.81 9.30
N PHE A 18 8.67 6.48 9.31
CA PHE A 18 7.83 5.70 8.41
C PHE A 18 6.56 5.17 9.08
N LEU A 19 5.44 5.18 8.34
CA LEU A 19 4.18 4.60 8.77
C LEU A 19 4.21 3.07 8.63
N LEU A 20 3.96 2.38 9.74
CA LEU A 20 3.83 0.92 9.78
C LEU A 20 2.55 0.51 10.51
N GLY A 21 1.85 -0.49 9.96
CA GLY A 21 0.71 -1.15 10.59
C GLY A 21 1.14 -2.44 11.30
N LYS A 22 0.75 -2.61 12.56
CA LYS A 22 0.91 -3.88 13.28
C LYS A 22 -0.31 -4.75 13.09
N ARG A 23 -0.15 -5.92 12.49
CA ARG A 23 -1.26 -6.87 12.32
C ARG A 23 -1.65 -7.49 13.66
N THR A 24 -2.93 -7.45 13.97
CA THR A 24 -3.50 -8.05 15.20
C THR A 24 -4.13 -9.42 14.94
N ASN A 25 -4.37 -9.78 13.68
CA ASN A 25 -5.06 -11.02 13.28
C ASN A 25 -4.09 -12.06 12.68
N ARG A 26 -4.32 -13.35 12.98
CA ARG A 26 -3.62 -14.48 12.35
C ARG A 26 -3.89 -14.50 10.83
N PRO A 27 -2.99 -15.05 10.00
CA PRO A 27 -1.75 -15.78 10.32
C PRO A 27 -0.53 -14.88 10.63
N ALA A 28 -0.57 -13.60 10.26
CA ALA A 28 0.56 -12.68 10.40
C ALA A 28 0.46 -11.75 11.62
N GLN A 29 -0.14 -12.24 12.70
CA GLN A 29 -0.31 -11.48 13.94
C GLN A 29 1.06 -11.12 14.54
N GLY A 30 1.23 -9.88 14.96
CA GLY A 30 2.46 -9.36 15.58
C GLY A 30 3.51 -8.82 14.60
N TYR A 31 3.36 -9.07 13.30
CA TYR A 31 4.25 -8.54 12.26
C TYR A 31 3.86 -7.12 11.87
N TRP A 32 4.87 -6.36 11.44
CA TRP A 32 4.74 -5.00 10.90
C TRP A 32 4.69 -5.03 9.38
N PHE A 33 3.82 -4.20 8.81
CA PHE A 33 3.65 -4.07 7.37
C PHE A 33 3.53 -2.60 7.00
N VAL A 34 3.92 -2.29 5.79
CA VAL A 34 3.55 -1.04 5.14
C VAL A 34 2.07 -1.09 4.74
N PRO A 35 1.38 0.06 4.65
CA PRO A 35 0.08 0.16 4.01
C PRO A 35 0.15 -0.34 2.57
N GLY A 36 -0.91 -0.96 2.07
CA GLY A 36 -0.89 -1.51 0.73
C GLY A 36 -2.03 -2.48 0.46
N GLY A 37 -2.05 -3.02 -0.74
CA GLY A 37 -3.05 -4.01 -1.10
C GLY A 37 -2.91 -4.52 -2.52
N ARG A 38 -3.80 -5.43 -2.87
CA ARG A 38 -3.78 -6.09 -4.18
C ARG A 38 -4.33 -5.17 -5.26
N VAL A 39 -3.73 -5.27 -6.43
CA VAL A 39 -4.33 -4.83 -7.69
C VAL A 39 -5.40 -5.85 -8.06
N GLN A 40 -6.62 -5.38 -8.28
CA GLN A 40 -7.74 -6.24 -8.64
C GLN A 40 -7.66 -6.65 -10.11
N LYS A 41 -8.42 -7.69 -10.49
CA LYS A 41 -8.49 -8.13 -11.88
C LYS A 41 -9.03 -6.98 -12.75
N ASP A 42 -8.38 -6.75 -13.88
CA ASP A 42 -8.74 -5.71 -14.86
C ASP A 42 -8.66 -4.27 -14.30
N GLU A 43 -8.00 -4.07 -13.16
CA GLU A 43 -7.75 -2.76 -12.54
C GLU A 43 -6.41 -2.18 -13.02
N THR A 44 -6.43 -0.92 -13.48
CA THR A 44 -5.21 -0.17 -13.81
C THR A 44 -4.41 0.17 -12.55
N LEU A 45 -3.09 0.31 -12.64
CA LEU A 45 -2.26 0.68 -11.49
C LEU A 45 -2.65 2.03 -10.89
N GLU A 46 -3.05 2.98 -11.72
CA GLU A 46 -3.52 4.31 -11.31
C GLU A 46 -4.77 4.22 -10.43
N ALA A 47 -5.79 3.50 -10.91
CA ALA A 47 -7.02 3.26 -10.15
C ALA A 47 -6.75 2.47 -8.85
N ALA A 48 -5.87 1.47 -8.90
CA ALA A 48 -5.47 0.71 -7.71
C ALA A 48 -4.77 1.61 -6.69
N PHE A 49 -3.86 2.49 -7.13
CA PHE A 49 -3.14 3.42 -6.28
C PHE A 49 -4.10 4.39 -5.58
N GLU A 50 -5.03 5.02 -6.31
CA GLU A 50 -6.03 5.90 -5.72
C GLU A 50 -6.95 5.19 -4.71
N ARG A 51 -7.44 4.00 -5.07
CA ARG A 51 -8.34 3.22 -4.21
C ARG A 51 -7.63 2.78 -2.93
N LEU A 52 -6.41 2.28 -3.04
CA LEU A 52 -5.64 1.76 -1.92
C LEU A 52 -5.17 2.89 -1.01
N THR A 53 -4.70 4.02 -1.54
CA THR A 53 -4.36 5.19 -0.72
C THR A 53 -5.58 5.73 0.03
N MET A 54 -6.75 5.75 -0.60
CA MET A 54 -7.98 6.15 0.09
C MET A 54 -8.35 5.16 1.20
N ALA A 55 -8.28 3.86 0.93
CA ALA A 55 -8.68 2.82 1.88
C ALA A 55 -7.73 2.71 3.08
N GLU A 56 -6.42 2.85 2.86
CA GLU A 56 -5.40 2.59 3.87
C GLU A 56 -4.92 3.88 4.57
N LEU A 57 -4.90 5.02 3.86
CA LEU A 57 -4.38 6.30 4.38
C LEU A 57 -5.47 7.36 4.56
N GLY A 58 -6.70 7.12 4.09
CA GLY A 58 -7.77 8.11 4.10
C GLY A 58 -7.57 9.26 3.11
N LEU A 59 -6.63 9.13 2.17
CA LEU A 59 -6.27 10.15 1.18
C LEU A 59 -6.38 9.57 -0.22
N ARG A 60 -7.15 10.19 -1.11
CA ARG A 60 -7.15 9.81 -2.51
C ARG A 60 -6.01 10.52 -3.24
N LEU A 61 -4.95 9.79 -3.56
CA LEU A 61 -3.76 10.35 -4.20
C LEU A 61 -3.60 9.81 -5.63
N PRO A 62 -3.22 10.64 -6.61
CA PRO A 62 -2.85 10.14 -7.93
C PRO A 62 -1.52 9.39 -7.87
N ILE A 63 -1.26 8.46 -8.80
CA ILE A 63 -0.01 7.69 -8.83
C ILE A 63 1.24 8.58 -8.92
N THR A 64 1.12 9.77 -9.52
CA THR A 64 2.19 10.77 -9.65
C THR A 64 2.59 11.42 -8.34
N ALA A 65 1.80 11.24 -7.27
CA ALA A 65 2.17 11.66 -5.92
C ALA A 65 3.18 10.69 -5.27
N GLY A 66 3.36 9.50 -5.84
CA GLY A 66 4.33 8.51 -5.39
C GLY A 66 5.56 8.44 -6.29
N GLN A 67 6.63 7.85 -5.74
CA GLN A 67 7.82 7.47 -6.49
C GLN A 67 7.96 5.94 -6.45
N PHE A 68 8.21 5.32 -7.60
CA PHE A 68 8.46 3.88 -7.67
C PHE A 68 9.83 3.54 -7.05
N TYR A 69 9.84 2.55 -6.15
CA TYR A 69 11.05 2.15 -5.40
C TYR A 69 11.62 0.79 -5.81
N GLY A 70 10.79 -0.17 -6.24
CA GLY A 70 11.23 -1.50 -6.66
C GLY A 70 10.11 -2.54 -6.74
N VAL A 71 10.45 -3.75 -7.20
CA VAL A 71 9.62 -4.98 -7.20
C VAL A 71 10.33 -6.13 -6.48
#